data_AF-A0A1I7WXY3-F1
#
_entry.id   AF-A0A1I7WXY3-F1
#
_cell.length_a   1.000
_cell.length_b   1.000
_cell.length_c   1.000
_cell.angle_alpha   90.00
_cell.angle_beta   90.00
_cell.angle_gamma   90.00
#
_symmetry.space_group_name_H-M   'P 1'
#
loop_
_entity.id
_entity.type
_entity.pdbx_description
1 polymer ?
#
loop_
_entity_poly.entity_id
_entity_poly.type
_entity_poly.pdbx_seq_one_letter_code
_entity_poly.pdbx_strand_id
1 'polypeptide(L)' 'MGRLSSLSLHERGQIKVLSTSGYTVKRSADVLKRSRRTIKNFLRLQGEYGTKNSNEQSKKLNEREKSEILWATSDSTIRE' A
#
# COMPACT_ATOMS: atom_id res chain seq x y z
N MET A 1 -0.22 7.96 14.76
CA MET A 1 -1.16 6.99 15.38
C MET A 1 -0.92 5.60 14.80
N GLY A 2 -0.99 4.59 15.67
CA GLY A 2 -0.45 3.22 15.54
C GLY A 2 -0.60 2.56 14.18
N ARG A 3 0.53 2.37 13.50
CA ARG A 3 0.65 1.64 12.25
C ARG A 3 0.34 0.17 12.52
N LEU A 4 -0.65 -0.39 11.81
CA LEU A 4 -0.80 -1.84 11.62
C LEU A 4 0.58 -2.37 11.22
N SER A 5 1.23 -3.13 12.10
CA SER A 5 2.50 -3.76 11.78
C SER A 5 2.26 -4.66 10.58
N SER A 6 2.75 -4.21 9.43
CA SER A 6 2.71 -4.96 8.18
C SER A 6 3.19 -6.38 8.47
N LEU A 7 2.36 -7.37 8.15
CA LEU A 7 2.79 -8.77 8.21
C LEU A 7 4.08 -8.91 7.42
N SER A 8 5.09 -9.54 8.02
CA SER A 8 6.34 -9.86 7.32
C SER A 8 6.08 -10.83 6.18
N LEU A 9 6.97 -10.87 5.19
CA LEU A 9 6.84 -11.80 4.07
C LEU A 9 6.73 -13.26 4.53
N HIS A 10 7.49 -13.62 5.57
CA HIS A 10 7.45 -14.95 6.17
C HIS A 10 6.10 -15.26 6.83
N GLU A 11 5.57 -14.34 7.64
CA GLU A 11 4.24 -14.51 8.27
C GLU A 11 3.14 -14.62 7.22
N ARG A 12 3.21 -13.85 6.12
CA ARG A 12 2.28 -13.95 4.99
C ARG A 12 2.32 -15.33 4.34
N GLY A 13 3.52 -15.87 4.12
CA GLY A 13 3.72 -17.22 3.61
C GLY A 13 3.09 -18.27 4.53
N GLN A 14 3.35 -18.18 5.83
CA GLN A 14 2.76 -19.09 6.82
C GLN A 14 1.23 -19.00 6.86
N ILE A 15 0.65 -17.80 6.82
CA ILE A 15 -0.81 -17.63 6.77
C ILE A 15 -1.39 -18.32 5.53
N LYS A 16 -0.72 -18.21 4.38
CA LYS A 16 -1.17 -18.86 3.13
C LYS A 16 -1.16 -20.38 3.26
N VAL A 17 -0.07 -20.95 3.78
CA VAL A 17 0.05 -22.40 4.02
C VAL A 17 -1.01 -22.90 5.00
N LEU A 18 -1.21 -22.21 6.12
CA LEU A 18 -2.22 -22.57 7.12
C LEU A 18 -3.65 -22.52 6.54
N SER A 19 -3.92 -21.54 5.69
CA SER A 19 -5.24 -21.40 5.07
C SER A 19 -5.50 -22.51 4.05
N THR A 20 -4.49 -22.90 3.27
CA THR A 20 -4.58 -24.05 2.36
C THR A 20 -4.75 -25.37 3.12
N SER A 21 -4.14 -25.49 4.30
CA SER A 21 -4.28 -26.65 5.17
C SER A 21 -5.64 -26.75 5.89
N GLY A 22 -6.58 -25.83 5.65
CA GLY A 22 -7.91 -25.84 6.27
C GLY A 22 -7.93 -25.36 7.73
N TYR A 23 -6.88 -24.67 8.19
CA TYR A 23 -6.88 -24.12 9.55
C TYR A 23 -7.86 -22.94 9.68
N THR A 24 -8.54 -22.89 10.82
CA THR A 24 -9.41 -21.75 11.15
C THR A 24 -8.57 -20.51 11.47
N VAL A 25 -9.10 -19.32 11.14
CA VAL A 25 -8.45 -18.02 11.42
C VAL A 25 -8.07 -17.87 12.90
N LYS A 26 -8.83 -18.48 13.82
CA LYS A 26 -8.52 -18.50 15.25
C LYS A 26 -7.21 -19.24 15.51
N ARG A 27 -7.10 -20.48 15.01
CA ARG A 27 -5.91 -21.31 15.21
C ARG A 27 -4.67 -20.71 14.55
N SER A 28 -4.82 -20.11 13.38
CA SER A 28 -3.72 -19.39 12.72
C SER A 28 -3.25 -18.17 13.51
N ALA A 29 -4.16 -17.46 14.18
CA ALA A 29 -3.82 -16.33 15.06
C ALA A 29 -3.02 -16.77 16.28
N ASP A 30 -3.43 -17.88 16.89
CA ASP A 30 -2.74 -18.44 18.07
C ASP A 30 -1.33 -18.92 17.70
N VAL A 31 -1.17 -19.61 16.55
CA VAL A 31 0.13 -20.09 16.05
C VAL A 31 1.07 -18.93 15.71
N LEU A 32 0.57 -17.93 15.00
CA LEU A 32 1.37 -16.79 14.56
C LEU A 32 1.55 -15.72 15.63
N LYS A 33 0.89 -15.87 16.80
CA LYS A 33 0.81 -14.87 17.86
C LYS A 33 0.41 -13.49 17.32
N ARG A 34 -0.52 -13.48 16.36
CA ARG A 34 -1.00 -12.27 15.67
C ARG A 34 -2.49 -12.08 15.87
N SER A 35 -2.95 -10.83 15.72
CA SER A 35 -4.38 -10.53 15.79
C SER A 35 -5.15 -11.24 14.67
N ARG A 36 -6.28 -11.85 15.04
CA ARG A 36 -7.27 -12.41 14.11
C ARG A 36 -7.71 -11.40 13.04
N ARG A 37 -7.76 -10.11 13.40
CA ARG A 37 -8.15 -9.04 12.46
C ARG A 37 -7.12 -8.87 11.35
N THR A 38 -5.83 -8.96 11.67
CA THR A 38 -4.73 -8.85 10.71
C THR A 38 -4.73 -10.03 9.74
N ILE A 39 -4.90 -11.25 10.24
CA ILE A 39 -4.98 -12.46 9.41
C ILE A 39 -6.21 -12.42 8.50
N LYS A 40 -7.37 -12.06 9.04
CA LYS A 40 -8.60 -11.91 8.25
C LYS A 40 -8.45 -10.84 7.16
N ASN A 41 -7.81 -9.71 7.46
CA ASN A 41 -7.57 -8.64 6.49
C ASN A 41 -6.63 -9.12 5.37
N PHE A 42 -5.57 -9.86 5.71
CA PHE A 42 -4.66 -10.47 4.73
C PHE A 42 -5.36 -11.46 3.81
N LEU A 43 -6.19 -12.36 4.36
CA LEU A 43 -6.93 -13.35 3.57
C LEU A 43 -7.96 -12.72 2.64
N ARG A 44 -8.53 -11.58 3.01
CA ARG A 44 -9.45 -10.81 2.17
C ARG A 44 -8.75 -10.07 1.03
N LEU A 45 -7.53 -9.61 1.26
CA LEU A 45 -6.79 -8.72 0.38
C LEU A 45 -5.60 -9.41 -0.31
N GLN A 46 -5.70 -10.71 -0.61
CA GLN A 46 -4.57 -11.52 -1.12
C GLN A 46 -3.85 -10.94 -2.35
N GLY A 47 -4.48 -10.06 -3.13
CA GLY A 47 -3.86 -9.34 -4.26
C GLY A 47 -3.24 -7.97 -3.95
N GLU A 48 -3.67 -7.29 -2.88
CA GLU A 48 -3.27 -5.89 -2.56
C GLU A 48 -2.55 -5.73 -1.22
N TYR A 49 -2.47 -6.78 -0.41
CA TYR A 49 -1.92 -6.66 0.93
C TYR A 49 -0.43 -6.33 0.90
N GLY A 50 -0.07 -5.08 1.24
CA GLY A 50 1.30 -4.59 1.25
C GLY A 50 1.76 -3.95 -0.04
N THR A 51 0.94 -3.93 -1.09
CA THR A 51 1.12 -3.00 -2.20
C THR A 51 0.71 -1.64 -1.66
N LYS A 52 1.66 -0.89 -1.11
CA LYS A 52 1.45 0.55 -0.96
C LYS A 52 1.30 1.06 -2.38
N ASN A 53 0.07 1.32 -2.81
CA ASN A 53 -0.19 2.07 -4.01
C ASN A 53 0.29 3.51 -3.74
N SER A 54 1.60 3.76 -3.79
CA SER A 54 2.16 5.11 -3.83
C SER A 54 1.82 5.83 -5.14
N ASN A 55 1.02 5.21 -6.00
CA ASN A 55 0.41 5.84 -7.17
C ASN A 55 -0.83 6.69 -6.85
N GLU A 56 -1.26 6.75 -5.58
CA GLU A 56 -2.35 7.64 -5.21
C GLU A 56 -1.83 9.09 -5.19
N GLN A 57 -2.03 9.75 -6.33
CA GLN A 57 -1.87 11.18 -6.61
C GLN A 57 -0.49 11.64 -7.11
N SER A 58 -0.02 11.06 -8.22
CA SER A 58 0.71 11.91 -9.18
C SER A 58 -0.27 12.99 -9.63
N LYS A 59 -0.12 14.24 -9.14
CA LYS A 59 -0.82 15.39 -9.72
C LYS A 59 -0.43 15.45 -11.19
N LYS A 60 -1.25 14.86 -12.05
CA LYS A 60 -1.11 14.98 -13.50
C LYS A 60 -1.45 16.42 -13.81
N LEU A 61 -0.42 17.28 -13.84
CA LEU A 61 -0.57 18.67 -14.24
C LEU A 61 -1.30 18.70 -15.59
N ASN A 62 -2.38 19.45 -15.64
CA ASN A 62 -3.12 19.71 -16.87
C ASN A 62 -2.19 20.47 -17.85
N GLU A 63 -2.37 20.26 -19.15
CA GLU A 63 -1.58 20.94 -20.20
C GLU A 63 -1.56 22.47 -20.00
N ARG A 64 -2.63 23.05 -19.45
CA ARG A 64 -2.68 24.48 -19.09
C ARG A 64 -1.74 24.86 -17.95
N GLU A 65 -1.69 24.06 -16.88
CA GLU A 65 -0.78 24.29 -15.75
C GLU A 65 0.68 24.12 -16.18
N LYS A 66 0.95 23.15 -17.07
CA LYS A 66 2.28 23.00 -17.68
C LYS A 66 2.64 24.21 -18.54
N SER A 67 1.68 24.72 -19.33
CA SER A 67 1.89 25.89 -20.18
C SER A 67 2.09 27.18 -19.37
N GLU A 68 1.42 27.34 -18.23
CA GLU A 68 1.62 28.49 -17.33
C GLU A 68 3.00 28.49 -16.67
N ILE A 69 3.51 27.31 -16.29
CA ILE A 69 4.88 27.18 -15.76
C ILE A 69 5.92 27.54 -16.82
N LEU A 70 5.73 27.07 -18.06
CA LEU A 70 6.61 27.40 -19.19
C LEU A 70 6.58 28.91 -19.48
N TRP A 71 5.39 29.52 -19.51
CA TRP A 71 5.22 30.96 -19.69
C TRP A 71 5.91 31.78 -18.60
N ALA A 72 5.72 31.42 -17.32
CA ALA A 72 6.33 32.11 -16.19
C ALA A 72 7.87 32.01 -16.21
N THR A 73 8.41 30.90 -16.70
CA THR A 73 9.86 30.72 -16.85
C THR A 73 10.40 31.60 -17.98
N SER A 74 9.70 31.66 -19.12
CA SER A 74 10.09 32.50 -20.27
C SER A 74 10.03 34.01 -19.99
N ASP A 75 9.06 34.47 -19.19
CA ASP A 75 8.92 35.88 -18.81
C ASP A 75 10.06 36.35 -17.88
N SER A 76 10.51 35.47 -16.99
CA SER A 76 11.59 35.78 -16.04
C SER A 76 12.99 35.87 -16.66
N THR A 77 13.20 35.37 -17.89
CA THR A 77 14.48 35.50 -18.62
C THR A 77 14.62 36.83 -19.36
N ILE A 78 13.54 37.59 -19.54
CA ILE A 78 13.55 38.87 -20.28
C ILE A 78 13.86 40.07 -19.35
N ARG A 79 13.91 39.86 -18.02
CA ARG A 79 14.19 40.91 -17.01
C ARG A 79 15.55 40.73 -16.30
N GLU A 80 16.57 40.27 -17.01
CA GLU A 80 17.98 40.40 -16.58
C GLU A 80 18.73 41.43 -17.46
#